data_AF-A0A4Y3TT66-F1
#
_entry.id   AF-A0A4Y3TT66-F1
#
_cell.length_a   1.000
_cell.length_b   1.000
_cell.length_c   1.000
_cell.angle_alpha   90.00
_cell.angle_beta   90.00
_cell.angle_gamma   90.00
#
_symmetry.space_group_name_H-M   'P 1'
#
loop_
_entity.id
_entity.type
_entity.pdbx_description
1 polymer ?
#
loop_
_entity_poly.entity_id
_entity_poly.type
_entity_poly.pdbx_seq_one_letter_code
_entity_poly.pdbx_strand_id
1 'polypeptide(L)'
;MTRKPVPARQGDLFASVPPATPPVARTVSPAIPADLWDRLARSAFRSRFHLGPQERAYLDEKGESAVLLHGQDFIAKRLAPAYPARDGRQTPWKGHPVFVAQHATATCCRSCLQKWHGLPKGIGLDAAQQAYVLAVIAAWIKRDSQHAVAPGPQEAGEESGR
;
A
#
# COMPACT_ATOMS: atom_id res chain seq x y z
N MET A 1 -35.37 73.20 29.38
CA MET A 1 -36.31 72.52 28.46
C MET A 1 -35.53 72.02 27.25
N THR A 2 -35.18 70.73 27.18
CA THR A 2 -35.06 69.95 25.93
C THR A 2 -34.74 68.48 26.25
N ARG A 3 -35.55 67.57 25.72
CA ARG A 3 -35.38 66.11 25.77
C ARG A 3 -34.57 65.62 24.56
N LYS A 4 -33.88 64.48 24.73
CA LYS A 4 -33.55 63.38 23.76
C LYS A 4 -32.04 63.07 23.68
N PRO A 5 -31.63 61.87 23.19
CA PRO A 5 -32.31 60.57 23.07
C PRO A 5 -31.48 59.39 23.65
N VAL A 6 -32.13 58.23 23.79
CA VAL A 6 -31.47 56.91 24.02
C VAL A 6 -31.03 56.32 22.67
N PRO A 7 -29.82 55.73 22.58
CA PRO A 7 -29.56 54.60 21.68
C PRO A 7 -29.16 53.36 22.49
N ALA A 8 -29.94 52.28 22.39
CA ALA A 8 -29.81 51.18 21.42
C ALA A 8 -28.83 50.10 21.92
N ARG A 9 -29.43 48.98 22.33
CA ARG A 9 -28.79 47.73 22.73
C ARG A 9 -27.96 47.18 21.56
N GLN A 10 -26.67 47.01 21.76
CA GLN A 10 -25.82 46.24 20.84
C GLN A 10 -25.97 44.75 21.20
N GLY A 11 -26.61 43.99 20.30
CA GLY A 11 -26.75 42.54 20.43
C GLY A 11 -25.41 41.82 20.23
N ASP A 12 -25.27 40.69 20.92
CA ASP A 12 -24.16 39.75 20.85
C ASP A 12 -23.83 39.34 19.40
N LEU A 13 -22.68 39.80 18.92
CA LEU A 13 -22.08 39.44 17.63
C LEU A 13 -20.97 38.39 17.82
N PHE A 14 -21.30 37.24 18.41
CA PHE A 14 -20.43 36.06 18.36
C PHE A 14 -21.26 34.82 18.06
N ALA A 15 -21.85 34.78 16.85
CA ALA A 15 -22.21 33.52 16.23
C ALA A 15 -20.90 32.79 15.88
N SER A 16 -20.46 31.90 16.76
CA SER A 16 -19.39 30.94 16.47
C SER A 16 -19.87 30.06 15.32
N VAL A 17 -19.36 30.30 14.12
CA VAL A 17 -19.55 29.40 12.98
C VAL A 17 -18.79 28.12 13.33
N PRO A 18 -19.46 26.96 13.52
CA PRO A 18 -18.73 25.72 13.69
C PRO A 18 -17.94 25.45 12.39
N PRO A 19 -16.67 25.01 12.47
CA PRO A 19 -15.93 24.69 11.26
C PRO A 19 -16.68 23.61 10.49
N ALA A 20 -16.99 23.91 9.23
CA ALA A 20 -17.56 22.94 8.33
C ALA A 20 -16.60 21.74 8.25
N THR A 21 -17.06 20.58 8.69
CA THR A 21 -16.35 19.32 8.50
C THR A 21 -16.10 19.15 7.01
N PRO A 22 -14.85 18.99 6.54
CA PRO A 22 -14.60 18.71 5.14
C PRO A 22 -15.29 17.38 4.79
N PRO A 23 -15.85 17.23 3.58
CA PRO A 23 -16.40 15.96 3.17
C PRO A 23 -15.27 14.92 3.23
N VAL A 24 -15.47 13.87 4.03
CA VAL A 24 -14.62 12.68 4.00
C VAL A 24 -14.56 12.20 2.56
N ALA A 25 -13.43 12.45 1.89
CA ALA A 25 -13.22 12.06 0.51
C ALA A 25 -13.44 10.54 0.42
N ARG A 26 -14.48 10.11 -0.30
CA ARG A 26 -14.68 8.70 -0.63
C ARG A 26 -13.44 8.25 -1.39
N THR A 27 -12.57 7.47 -0.75
CA THR A 27 -11.41 6.87 -1.40
C THR A 27 -11.93 5.89 -2.44
N VAL A 28 -12.02 6.32 -3.69
CA VAL A 28 -12.22 5.40 -4.82
C VAL A 28 -10.93 4.60 -4.92
N SER A 29 -10.98 3.32 -4.57
CA SER A 29 -9.85 2.41 -4.77
C SER A 29 -9.45 2.45 -6.25
N PRO A 30 -8.17 2.67 -6.57
CA PRO A 30 -7.72 2.80 -7.94
C PRO A 30 -7.97 1.49 -8.72
N ALA A 31 -8.40 1.63 -9.97
CA ALA A 31 -8.67 0.49 -10.84
C ALA A 31 -7.37 -0.25 -11.19
N ILE A 32 -7.34 -1.57 -11.00
CA ILE A 32 -6.24 -2.44 -11.43
C ILE A 32 -6.56 -2.95 -12.84
N PRO A 33 -5.67 -2.79 -13.83
CA PRO A 33 -5.88 -3.32 -15.17
C PRO A 33 -6.13 -4.83 -15.14
N ALA A 34 -7.20 -5.29 -15.80
CA ALA A 34 -7.59 -6.71 -15.75
C ALA A 34 -6.50 -7.63 -16.34
N ASP A 35 -5.80 -7.18 -17.39
CA ASP A 35 -4.73 -7.94 -18.07
C ASP A 35 -3.43 -8.07 -17.26
N LEU A 36 -3.28 -7.28 -16.17
CA LEU A 36 -2.09 -7.31 -15.33
C LEU A 36 -1.83 -8.72 -14.80
N TRP A 37 -2.88 -9.39 -14.32
CA TRP A 37 -2.76 -10.73 -13.72
C TRP A 37 -2.33 -11.77 -14.75
N ASP A 38 -2.87 -11.72 -15.97
CA ASP A 38 -2.51 -12.64 -17.06
C ASP A 38 -1.07 -12.41 -17.53
N ARG A 39 -0.60 -11.16 -17.54
CA ARG A 39 0.80 -10.84 -17.86
C ARG A 39 1.74 -11.32 -16.76
N LEU A 40 1.39 -11.15 -15.49
CA LEU A 40 2.18 -11.62 -14.36
C LEU A 40 2.26 -13.15 -14.34
N ALA A 41 1.14 -13.84 -14.57
CA ALA A 41 1.08 -15.31 -14.62
C ALA A 41 1.95 -15.91 -15.73
N ARG A 42 2.10 -15.22 -16.87
CA ARG A 42 2.99 -15.64 -17.96
C ARG A 42 4.47 -15.46 -17.67
N SER A 43 4.85 -14.71 -16.64
CA SER A 43 6.25 -14.54 -16.28
C SER A 43 6.69 -15.60 -15.28
N ALA A 44 7.53 -16.55 -15.73
CA ALA A 44 8.08 -17.61 -14.87
C ALA A 44 8.76 -17.07 -13.58
N PHE A 45 9.36 -15.88 -13.66
CA PHE A 45 9.94 -15.24 -12.48
C PHE A 45 8.89 -14.81 -11.47
N ARG A 46 7.74 -14.27 -11.92
CA ARG A 46 6.70 -13.66 -11.08
C ARG A 46 5.68 -14.68 -10.59
N SER A 47 5.35 -15.66 -11.42
CA SER A 47 4.34 -16.68 -11.13
C SER A 47 4.75 -17.70 -10.07
N ARG A 48 6.04 -17.80 -9.73
CA ARG A 48 6.56 -18.70 -8.69
C ARG A 48 6.40 -18.19 -7.26
N PHE A 49 6.03 -16.93 -7.06
CA PHE A 49 5.88 -16.39 -5.71
C PHE A 49 4.52 -16.79 -5.13
N HIS A 50 4.55 -17.29 -3.90
CA HIS A 50 3.38 -17.64 -3.09
C HIS A 50 3.67 -17.31 -1.63
N LEU A 51 2.63 -16.98 -0.85
CA LEU A 51 2.73 -16.82 0.59
C LEU A 51 3.11 -18.16 1.22
N GLY A 52 4.28 -18.18 1.88
CA GLY A 52 4.74 -19.34 2.63
C GLY A 52 4.04 -19.47 3.99
N PRO A 53 4.37 -20.51 4.77
CA PRO A 53 3.78 -20.71 6.10
C PRO A 53 3.97 -19.53 7.05
N GLN A 54 5.17 -18.91 7.03
CA GLN A 54 5.48 -17.77 7.88
C GLN A 54 4.65 -16.53 7.51
N GLU A 55 4.54 -16.21 6.22
CA GLU A 55 3.73 -15.07 5.78
C GLU A 55 2.25 -15.28 6.03
N ARG A 56 1.73 -16.50 5.86
CA ARG A 56 0.33 -16.83 6.18
C ARG A 56 0.06 -16.69 7.67
N ALA A 57 0.91 -17.27 8.52
CA ALA A 57 0.81 -17.10 9.97
C ALA A 57 0.84 -15.61 10.39
N TYR A 58 1.71 -14.81 9.76
CA TYR A 58 1.76 -13.37 10.01
C TYR A 58 0.47 -12.66 9.58
N LEU A 59 -0.08 -13.02 8.42
CA LEU A 59 -1.34 -12.47 7.92
C LEU A 59 -2.52 -12.85 8.84
N ASP A 60 -2.55 -14.08 9.34
CA ASP A 60 -3.58 -14.57 10.26
C ASP A 60 -3.47 -13.90 11.65
N GLU A 61 -2.24 -13.70 12.15
CA GLU A 61 -2.00 -13.07 13.45
C GLU A 61 -2.31 -11.57 13.46
N LYS A 62 -1.87 -10.83 12.43
CA LYS A 62 -2.01 -9.37 12.39
C LYS A 62 -3.29 -8.89 11.69
N GLY A 63 -3.83 -9.70 10.79
CA GLY A 63 -4.94 -9.33 9.92
C GLY A 63 -4.53 -8.47 8.72
N GLU A 64 -5.37 -8.50 7.68
CA GLU A 64 -5.14 -7.82 6.40
C GLU A 64 -4.91 -6.31 6.57
N SER A 65 -5.72 -5.63 7.39
CA SER A 65 -5.63 -4.18 7.57
C SER A 65 -4.27 -3.73 8.13
N ALA A 66 -3.73 -4.45 9.11
CA ALA A 66 -2.42 -4.15 9.68
C ALA A 66 -1.29 -4.40 8.66
N VAL A 67 -1.37 -5.50 7.92
CA VAL A 67 -0.42 -5.82 6.84
C VAL A 67 -0.41 -4.73 5.76
N LEU A 68 -1.58 -4.20 5.38
CA LEU A 68 -1.68 -3.13 4.40
C LEU A 68 -1.22 -1.77 4.94
N LEU A 69 -1.34 -1.52 6.24
CA LEU A 69 -0.75 -0.34 6.87
C LEU A 69 0.78 -0.37 6.78
N HIS A 70 1.41 -1.52 7.08
CA HIS A 70 2.85 -1.69 6.84
C HIS A 70 3.20 -1.53 5.36
N GLY A 71 2.34 -2.01 4.45
CA GLY A 71 2.50 -1.83 3.02
C GLY A 71 2.57 -0.37 2.59
N GLN A 72 1.69 0.49 3.12
CA GLN A 72 1.71 1.94 2.88
C GLN A 72 3.06 2.54 3.28
N ASP A 73 3.52 2.20 4.48
CA ASP A 73 4.80 2.65 5.01
C ASP A 73 5.99 2.21 4.15
N PHE A 74 5.99 0.95 3.68
CA PHE A 74 7.04 0.45 2.80
C PHE A 74 7.04 1.17 1.46
N ILE A 75 5.88 1.41 0.87
CA ILE A 75 5.76 2.15 -0.39
C ILE A 75 6.28 3.58 -0.21
N ALA A 76 5.79 4.30 0.80
CA ALA A 76 6.16 5.68 1.06
C ALA A 76 7.67 5.84 1.31
N LYS A 77 8.27 4.95 2.11
CA LYS A 77 9.68 5.05 2.51
C LYS A 77 10.65 4.49 1.48
N ARG A 78 10.27 3.43 0.74
CA ARG A 78 11.21 2.65 -0.08
C ARG A 78 10.94 2.69 -1.58
N LEU A 79 9.77 3.16 -2.04
CA LEU A 79 9.41 3.18 -3.46
C LEU A 79 8.99 4.56 -3.99
N ALA A 80 8.36 5.37 -3.13
CA ALA A 80 7.81 6.66 -3.50
C ALA A 80 8.86 7.71 -3.86
N PRO A 81 10.06 7.77 -3.26
CA PRO A 81 11.09 8.72 -3.70
C PRO A 81 11.47 8.51 -5.18
N ALA A 82 11.84 9.58 -5.87
CA ALA A 82 12.30 9.52 -7.27
C ALA A 82 13.52 8.59 -7.44
N TYR A 83 14.40 8.57 -6.44
CA TYR A 83 15.62 7.77 -6.37
C TYR A 83 15.72 7.07 -5.01
N PRO A 84 15.00 5.95 -4.80
CA PRO A 84 15.05 5.23 -3.54
C PRO A 84 16.43 4.62 -3.26
N ALA A 85 16.79 4.53 -1.98
CA ALA A 85 18.04 3.90 -1.58
C ALA A 85 18.04 2.40 -1.93
N ARG A 86 19.12 1.93 -2.58
CA ARG A 86 19.28 0.54 -3.02
C ARG A 86 18.16 0.07 -3.98
N ASP A 87 17.76 0.93 -4.92
CA ASP A 87 16.76 0.56 -5.94
C ASP A 87 17.12 -0.74 -6.67
N GLY A 88 16.14 -1.64 -6.75
CA GLY A 88 16.33 -3.02 -7.22
C GLY A 88 16.67 -4.04 -6.11
N ARG A 89 17.05 -3.60 -4.91
CA ARG A 89 17.35 -4.46 -3.74
C ARG A 89 16.74 -3.96 -2.42
N GLN A 90 15.80 -3.01 -2.47
CA GLN A 90 15.23 -2.36 -1.28
C GLN A 90 14.19 -3.20 -0.52
N THR A 91 13.62 -4.22 -1.17
CA THR A 91 12.58 -5.09 -0.62
C THR A 91 13.14 -6.48 -0.38
N PRO A 92 13.14 -6.99 0.87
CA PRO A 92 13.45 -8.39 1.17
C PRO A 92 12.59 -9.35 0.34
N TRP A 93 13.00 -10.62 0.25
CA TRP A 93 12.25 -11.64 -0.52
C TRP A 93 11.13 -12.31 0.28
N LYS A 94 11.27 -12.41 1.61
CA LYS A 94 10.41 -13.16 2.54
C LYS A 94 10.32 -12.44 3.89
N GLY A 95 9.52 -12.97 4.80
CA GLY A 95 9.37 -12.52 6.19
C GLY A 95 8.23 -11.52 6.41
N HIS A 96 7.53 -11.11 5.35
CA HIS A 96 6.31 -10.31 5.43
C HIS A 96 5.46 -10.50 4.17
N PRO A 97 4.12 -10.64 4.26
CA PRO A 97 3.24 -10.84 3.09
C PRO A 97 3.44 -9.79 1.99
N VAL A 98 3.59 -8.52 2.38
CA VAL A 98 3.85 -7.42 1.43
C VAL A 98 5.14 -7.61 0.62
N PHE A 99 6.20 -8.15 1.21
CA PHE A 99 7.46 -8.34 0.48
C PHE A 99 7.33 -9.39 -0.61
N VAL A 100 6.69 -10.52 -0.29
CA VAL A 100 6.40 -11.56 -1.28
C VAL A 100 5.49 -11.00 -2.38
N ALA A 101 4.44 -10.28 -2.00
CA ALA A 101 3.52 -9.65 -2.93
C ALA A 101 4.23 -8.65 -3.86
N GLN A 102 5.13 -7.83 -3.33
CA GLN A 102 5.88 -6.86 -4.15
C GLN A 102 6.71 -7.53 -5.25
N HIS A 103 7.30 -8.69 -4.96
CA HIS A 103 8.01 -9.45 -5.98
C HIS A 103 7.08 -10.15 -6.95
N ALA A 104 5.99 -10.73 -6.46
CA ALA A 104 4.97 -11.37 -7.29
C ALA A 104 4.33 -10.39 -8.28
N THR A 105 4.03 -9.16 -7.84
CA THR A 105 3.33 -8.15 -8.64
C THR A 105 4.26 -7.17 -9.33
N ALA A 106 5.57 -7.35 -9.28
CA ALA A 106 6.55 -6.43 -9.86
C ALA A 106 6.45 -4.98 -9.34
N THR A 107 6.13 -4.84 -8.05
CA THR A 107 6.13 -3.57 -7.31
C THR A 107 7.28 -3.49 -6.30
N CYS A 108 8.37 -4.24 -6.52
CA CYS A 108 9.54 -4.27 -5.64
C CYS A 108 10.58 -3.17 -5.94
N CYS A 109 10.57 -2.56 -7.13
CA CYS A 109 11.50 -1.48 -7.49
C CYS A 109 11.03 -0.56 -8.60
N ARG A 110 11.71 0.59 -8.80
CA ARG A 110 11.33 1.57 -9.84
C ARG A 110 11.39 0.96 -11.24
N SER A 111 12.41 0.16 -11.52
CA SER A 111 12.53 -0.53 -12.82
C SER A 111 11.38 -1.52 -13.07
N CYS A 112 10.90 -2.20 -12.01
CA CYS A 112 9.74 -3.09 -12.14
C CYS A 112 8.45 -2.28 -12.32
N LEU A 113 8.25 -1.21 -11.53
CA LEU A 113 7.12 -0.29 -11.67
C LEU A 113 7.02 0.30 -13.08
N GLN A 114 8.14 0.73 -13.65
CA GLN A 114 8.19 1.24 -15.02
C GLN A 114 7.78 0.17 -16.03
N LYS A 115 8.36 -1.04 -15.93
CA LYS A 115 8.13 -2.11 -16.92
C LYS A 115 6.72 -2.68 -16.86
N TRP A 116 6.15 -2.82 -15.68
CA TRP A 116 4.91 -3.56 -15.47
C TRP A 116 3.68 -2.66 -15.33
N HIS A 117 3.87 -1.49 -14.72
CA HIS A 117 2.77 -0.59 -14.36
C HIS A 117 2.83 0.76 -15.08
N GLY A 118 3.84 1.00 -15.92
CA GLY A 118 4.00 2.26 -16.65
C GLY A 118 4.36 3.46 -15.78
N LEU A 119 4.81 3.24 -14.53
CA LEU A 119 5.19 4.32 -13.62
C LEU A 119 6.69 4.66 -13.82
N PRO A 120 7.03 5.84 -14.38
CA PRO A 120 8.40 6.13 -14.80
C PRO A 120 9.38 6.22 -13.62
N LYS A 121 10.59 5.70 -13.80
CA LYS A 121 11.70 5.89 -12.85
C LYS A 121 12.18 7.35 -12.84
N GLY A 122 12.82 7.78 -11.75
CA GLY A 122 13.33 9.15 -11.61
C GLY A 122 12.25 10.19 -11.32
N ILE A 123 10.98 9.78 -11.21
CA ILE A 123 9.87 10.62 -10.78
C ILE A 123 9.28 9.98 -9.51
N GLY A 124 9.06 10.80 -8.48
CA GLY A 124 8.46 10.33 -7.24
C GLY A 124 7.01 9.88 -7.44
N LEU A 125 6.55 8.91 -6.66
CA LEU A 125 5.15 8.48 -6.69
C LEU A 125 4.27 9.51 -5.99
N ASP A 126 3.27 9.99 -6.71
CA ASP A 126 2.17 10.75 -6.09
C ASP A 126 1.27 9.83 -5.24
N ALA A 127 0.34 10.44 -4.50
CA ALA A 127 -0.56 9.71 -3.61
C ALA A 127 -1.44 8.69 -4.35
N ALA A 128 -1.89 9.00 -5.57
CA ALA A 128 -2.74 8.09 -6.35
C ALA A 128 -1.94 6.88 -6.85
N GLN A 129 -0.70 7.10 -7.28
CA GLN A 129 0.22 6.04 -7.69
C GLN A 129 0.62 5.14 -6.51
N GLN A 130 0.85 5.71 -5.32
CA GLN A 130 1.11 4.92 -4.12
C GLN A 130 -0.12 4.08 -3.72
N ALA A 131 -1.32 4.68 -3.77
CA ALA A 131 -2.57 3.96 -3.52
C ALA A 131 -2.80 2.83 -4.54
N TYR A 132 -2.45 3.05 -5.80
CA TYR A 132 -2.51 2.02 -6.84
C TYR A 132 -1.56 0.85 -6.55
N VAL A 133 -0.30 1.14 -6.21
CA VAL A 133 0.67 0.10 -5.84
C VAL A 133 0.18 -0.70 -4.64
N LEU A 134 -0.38 -0.04 -3.63
CA LEU A 134 -0.97 -0.72 -2.48
C LEU A 134 -2.16 -1.60 -2.86
N ALA A 135 -3.06 -1.10 -3.72
CA ALA A 135 -4.22 -1.86 -4.17
C ALA A 135 -3.82 -3.13 -4.93
N VAL A 136 -2.79 -3.05 -5.78
CA VAL A 136 -2.23 -4.22 -6.48
C VAL A 136 -1.68 -5.25 -5.48
N ILE A 137 -0.92 -4.80 -4.47
CA ILE A 137 -0.38 -5.67 -3.41
C ILE A 137 -1.52 -6.34 -2.64
N ALA A 138 -2.52 -5.57 -2.21
CA ALA A 138 -3.68 -6.08 -1.48
C ALA A 138 -4.46 -7.13 -2.26
N ALA A 139 -4.75 -6.84 -3.54
CA ALA A 139 -5.46 -7.76 -4.41
C ALA A 139 -4.70 -9.06 -4.61
N TRP A 140 -3.37 -9.01 -4.74
CA TRP A 140 -2.55 -10.21 -4.86
C TRP A 140 -2.52 -11.02 -3.57
N ILE A 141 -2.33 -10.39 -2.41
CA ILE A 141 -2.32 -11.08 -1.11
C ILE A 141 -3.64 -11.82 -0.90
N LYS A 142 -4.78 -11.16 -1.18
CA LYS A 142 -6.11 -11.77 -1.07
C LYS A 142 -6.29 -12.96 -2.01
N ARG A 143 -5.77 -12.88 -3.24
CA ARG A 143 -5.85 -13.98 -4.21
C ARG A 143 -4.99 -15.17 -3.78
N ASP A 144 -3.75 -14.91 -3.35
CA ASP A 144 -2.82 -15.97 -2.99
C ASP A 144 -3.15 -16.63 -1.65
N SER A 145 -3.72 -15.89 -0.68
CA SER A 145 -4.18 -16.47 0.59
C SER A 145 -5.29 -17.51 0.38
N GLN A 146 -6.10 -17.36 -0.66
CA GLN A 146 -7.15 -18.29 -1.04
C GLN A 146 -6.64 -19.51 -1.83
N HIS A 147 -5.41 -19.46 -2.35
CA HIS A 147 -4.80 -20.63 -2.98
C HIS A 147 -4.36 -21.63 -1.91
N ALA A 148 -4.74 -22.89 -2.10
CA ALA A 148 -4.24 -23.99 -1.28
C ALA A 148 -2.72 -24.11 -1.46
N VAL A 149 -1.98 -24.15 -0.36
CA VAL A 149 -0.55 -24.43 -0.39
C VAL A 149 -0.40 -25.90 -0.78
N ALA A 150 0.14 -26.16 -1.97
CA ALA A 150 0.74 -27.46 -2.24
C ALA A 150 1.94 -27.60 -1.27
N PRO A 151 2.11 -28.73 -0.56
CA PRO A 151 3.25 -28.91 0.32
C PRO A 151 4.54 -28.76 -0.51
N GLY A 152 5.27 -27.66 -0.27
CA GLY A 152 6.59 -27.45 -0.84
C GLY A 152 7.62 -28.37 -0.18
N PRO A 153 8.74 -28.70 -0.85
CA PRO A 153 9.83 -29.42 -0.21
C PRO A 153 10.30 -28.61 1.02
N GLN A 154 10.27 -29.24 2.18
CA GLN A 154 10.80 -28.69 3.42
C GLN A 154 12.30 -28.46 3.22
N GLU A 155 12.76 -27.21 3.27
CA GLU A 155 14.19 -26.93 3.34
C GLU A 155 14.69 -27.47 4.68
N ALA A 156 15.51 -28.52 4.58
CA ALA A 156 16.19 -29.13 5.71
C ALA A 156 16.94 -28.04 6.48
N GLY A 157 16.72 -28.00 7.78
CA GLY A 157 17.46 -27.13 8.67
C GLY A 157 18.95 -27.44 8.56
N GLU A 158 19.73 -26.43 8.17
CA GLU A 158 21.17 -26.45 8.37
C GLU A 158 21.43 -26.15 9.85
N GLU A 159 21.43 -27.22 10.64
CA GLU A 159 21.92 -27.27 12.01
C GLU A 159 23.45 -27.13 11.96
N SER A 160 23.94 -25.88 12.05
CA SER A 160 25.37 -25.63 12.21
C SER A 160 25.76 -25.80 13.67
N GLY A 161 26.07 -27.04 14.02
CA GLY A 161 26.88 -27.38 15.18
C GLY A 161 28.35 -27.52 14.77
N ARG A 162 29.18 -26.51 15.10
CA ARG A 162 30.55 -26.63 15.65
C ARG A 162 31.16 -25.26 15.90
#